data_AF-A0A6C0KSL7-F1
#
_entry.id   AF-A0A6C0KSL7-F1
#
_cell.length_a   1.000
_cell.length_b   1.000
_cell.length_c   1.000
_cell.angle_alpha   90.00
_cell.angle_beta   90.00
_cell.angle_gamma   90.00
#
_symmetry.space_group_name_H-M   'P 1'
#
loop_
_entity.id
_entity.type
_entity.pdbx_description
1 polymer ?
#
loop_
_entity_poly.entity_id
_entity_poly.type
_entity_poly.pdbx_seq_one_letter_code
_entity_poly.pdbx_strand_id
1 'polypeptide(L)'
;MSFSNSSLYFSPSHPSTIIDRIVGTNGTIFETINGNLYTTSSLSTIIGRVAISQTIFDINDVNMNGLFETTGQTAFVLPMGTVMYTFSGQTIRLPSGNYVFPNAQYTYNITSGVGNYQPLYGTVTVTSTDSPDGSTQLRVFNMTLNWRRSHA
;
A
#
# COMPACT_ATOMS: atom_id res chain seq x y z
N MET A 1 -5.38 20.72 3.25
CA MET A 1 -4.21 20.72 2.34
C MET A 1 -4.53 19.79 1.17
N SER A 2 -4.43 20.28 -0.07
CA SER A 2 -4.61 19.44 -1.26
C SER A 2 -3.31 18.68 -1.54
N PHE A 3 -3.34 17.33 -1.50
CA PHE A 3 -2.18 16.45 -1.66
C PHE A 3 -1.79 16.24 -3.14
N SER A 4 -1.64 17.33 -3.92
CA SER A 4 -1.45 17.23 -5.38
C SER A 4 -0.10 16.61 -5.79
N ASN A 5 0.91 16.70 -4.93
CA ASN A 5 2.17 15.95 -5.03
C ASN A 5 2.67 15.72 -3.62
N SER A 6 2.59 14.50 -3.11
CA SER A 6 2.87 14.24 -1.70
C SER A 6 3.45 12.86 -1.48
N SER A 7 4.44 12.79 -0.60
CA SER A 7 4.98 11.55 -0.08
C SER A 7 4.25 11.20 1.21
N LEU A 8 3.60 10.04 1.24
CA LEU A 8 3.00 9.47 2.44
C LEU A 8 3.82 8.27 2.89
N TYR A 9 3.99 8.12 4.19
CA TYR A 9 4.81 7.08 4.77
C TYR A 9 3.93 6.11 5.58
N PHE A 10 4.22 4.83 5.46
CA PHE A 10 3.54 3.77 6.20
C PHE A 10 4.56 2.71 6.60
N SER A 11 4.40 2.17 7.80
CA SER A 11 5.19 1.05 8.28
C SER A 11 4.25 0.02 8.92
N PRO A 12 4.30 -1.26 8.53
CA PRO A 12 3.55 -2.32 9.19
C PRO A 12 4.12 -2.67 10.57
N SER A 13 5.26 -2.11 10.99
CA SER A 13 5.84 -2.30 12.32
C SER A 13 5.56 -1.14 13.30
N HIS A 14 4.88 -0.09 12.85
CA HIS A 14 4.52 1.10 13.63
C HIS A 14 3.03 1.38 13.52
N PRO A 15 2.38 1.85 14.61
CA PRO A 15 1.12 1.29 15.10
C PRO A 15 0.15 0.92 13.97
N SER A 16 0.17 -0.36 13.62
CA SER A 16 -0.76 -1.02 12.71
C SER A 16 -1.68 -1.90 13.54
N THR A 17 -2.99 -1.66 13.44
CA THR A 17 -3.95 -2.22 14.40
C THR A 17 -4.44 -3.61 14.03
N ILE A 18 -4.42 -4.00 12.75
CA ILE A 18 -4.99 -5.27 12.30
C ILE A 18 -4.22 -5.74 11.06
N ILE A 19 -3.53 -6.87 11.20
CA ILE A 19 -3.15 -7.76 10.09
C ILE A 19 -4.07 -8.96 10.23
N ASP A 20 -5.15 -9.02 9.45
CA ASP A 20 -5.89 -10.27 9.31
C ASP A 20 -5.26 -11.04 8.16
N ARG A 21 -4.91 -12.30 8.40
CA ARG A 21 -4.25 -13.17 7.43
C ARG A 21 -4.93 -14.52 7.43
N ILE A 22 -5.54 -14.85 6.30
CA ILE A 22 -6.19 -16.13 6.08
C ILE A 22 -5.41 -16.89 5.01
N VAL A 23 -5.00 -18.12 5.34
CA VAL A 23 -4.39 -19.04 4.38
C VAL A 23 -5.51 -19.82 3.71
N GLY A 24 -5.71 -19.56 2.42
CA GLY A 24 -6.63 -20.28 1.55
C GLY A 24 -6.03 -21.58 1.01
N THR A 25 -6.73 -22.19 0.05
CA THR A 25 -6.27 -23.38 -0.65
C THR A 25 -4.99 -23.12 -1.46
N ASN A 26 -4.17 -24.15 -1.63
CA ASN A 26 -2.92 -24.10 -2.42
C ASN A 26 -1.92 -23.03 -1.97
N GLY A 27 -1.93 -22.65 -0.68
CA GLY A 27 -1.00 -21.66 -0.16
C GLY A 27 -1.33 -20.20 -0.50
N THR A 28 -2.49 -19.93 -1.11
CA THR A 28 -2.97 -18.56 -1.35
C THR A 28 -3.18 -17.85 -0.01
N ILE A 29 -2.79 -16.58 0.09
CA ILE A 29 -2.89 -15.79 1.31
C ILE A 29 -3.76 -14.57 1.03
N PHE A 30 -4.80 -14.41 1.85
CA PHE A 30 -5.60 -13.19 1.90
C PHE A 30 -5.12 -12.38 3.09
N GLU A 31 -4.69 -11.15 2.85
CA GLU A 31 -4.13 -10.29 3.88
C GLU A 31 -4.78 -8.91 3.84
N THR A 32 -5.21 -8.43 5.01
CA THR A 32 -5.61 -7.03 5.20
C THR A 32 -4.70 -6.39 6.24
N ILE A 33 -3.98 -5.35 5.84
CA ILE A 33 -3.09 -4.57 6.71
C ILE A 33 -3.71 -3.18 6.91
N ASN A 34 -3.88 -2.77 8.16
CA ASN A 34 -4.32 -1.42 8.52
C ASN A 34 -3.27 -0.69 9.35
N GLY A 35 -3.08 0.60 9.11
CA GLY A 35 -2.20 1.41 9.94
C GLY A 35 -2.29 2.91 9.71
N ASN A 36 -1.32 3.63 10.27
CA ASN A 36 -1.23 5.08 10.17
C ASN A 36 -0.47 5.53 8.92
N LEU A 37 -0.89 6.66 8.37
CA LEU A 37 -0.13 7.41 7.38
C LEU A 37 0.59 8.58 8.04
N TYR A 38 1.83 8.82 7.62
CA TYR A 38 2.70 9.85 8.16
C TYR A 38 3.22 10.77 7.05
N THR A 39 3.67 11.97 7.42
CA THR A 39 4.29 12.95 6.51
C THR A 39 5.78 12.71 6.28
N THR A 40 6.43 11.93 7.14
CA THR A 40 7.88 11.72 7.13
C THR A 40 8.25 10.29 7.51
N SER A 41 9.46 9.88 7.16
CA SER A 41 10.05 8.58 7.53
C SER A 41 10.30 8.41 9.03
N SER A 42 10.24 9.47 9.83
CA SER A 42 10.34 9.42 11.29
C SER A 42 9.05 8.98 11.98
N LEU A 43 7.96 8.83 11.24
CA LEU A 43 6.68 8.28 11.72
C LEU A 43 6.09 8.99 12.96
N SER A 44 6.31 10.31 13.07
CA SER A 44 5.92 11.07 14.26
C SER A 44 4.56 11.76 14.16
N THR A 45 4.16 12.19 12.97
CA THR A 45 2.92 12.96 12.75
C THR A 45 1.95 12.18 11.88
N ILE A 46 0.82 11.77 12.47
CA ILE A 46 -0.24 11.05 11.77
C ILE A 46 -1.06 12.04 10.94
N ILE A 47 -1.28 11.70 9.67
CA ILE A 47 -2.09 12.50 8.72
C ILE A 47 -3.27 11.73 8.14
N GLY A 48 -3.43 10.47 8.50
CA GLY A 48 -4.51 9.62 8.02
C GLY A 48 -4.30 8.16 8.37
N ARG A 49 -5.10 7.31 7.75
CA ARG A 49 -5.01 5.86 7.86
C ARG A 49 -4.81 5.23 6.49
N VAL A 50 -4.17 4.07 6.46
CA VAL A 50 -4.06 3.24 5.28
C VAL A 50 -4.68 1.87 5.56
N ALA A 51 -5.42 1.36 4.58
CA ALA A 51 -5.89 -0.01 4.54
C ALA A 51 -5.41 -0.64 3.23
N ILE A 52 -4.73 -1.78 3.31
CA ILE A 52 -4.24 -2.54 2.17
C ILE A 52 -4.89 -3.92 2.27
N SER A 53 -5.67 -4.30 1.26
CA SER A 53 -6.23 -5.65 1.14
C SER A 53 -5.64 -6.31 -0.09
N GLN A 54 -5.03 -7.48 0.10
CA GLN A 54 -4.31 -8.16 -0.96
C GLN A 54 -4.51 -9.66 -0.93
N THR A 55 -4.39 -10.26 -2.12
CA THR A 55 -4.27 -11.69 -2.32
C THR A 55 -2.86 -11.95 -2.83
N ILE A 56 -2.14 -12.81 -2.12
CA ILE A 56 -0.77 -13.22 -2.46
C ILE A 56 -0.83 -14.70 -2.82
N PHE A 57 -0.28 -15.05 -3.97
CA PHE A 57 -0.34 -16.40 -4.49
C PHE A 57 0.90 -16.71 -5.32
N ASP A 58 1.17 -18.01 -5.45
CA ASP A 58 2.11 -18.53 -6.42
C ASP A 58 1.42 -19.69 -7.13
N ILE A 59 1.18 -19.54 -8.43
CA ILE A 59 0.53 -20.58 -9.23
C ILE A 59 1.47 -21.77 -9.50
N ASN A 60 2.77 -21.59 -9.33
CA ASN A 60 3.81 -22.57 -9.66
C ASN A 60 4.45 -23.22 -8.43
N ASP A 61 4.40 -22.61 -7.24
CA ASP A 61 4.91 -23.19 -5.99
C ASP A 61 3.92 -23.07 -4.81
N VAL A 62 3.25 -24.18 -4.50
CA VAL A 62 2.35 -24.30 -3.34
C VAL A 62 3.05 -24.15 -1.99
N ASN A 63 4.38 -24.29 -1.94
CA ASN A 63 5.16 -24.10 -0.71
C ASN A 63 5.50 -22.63 -0.44
N MET A 64 5.18 -21.73 -1.38
CA MET A 64 5.39 -20.30 -1.28
C MET A 64 6.86 -19.96 -0.94
N ASN A 65 7.81 -20.35 -1.80
CA ASN A 65 9.22 -19.97 -1.68
C ASN A 65 9.64 -18.95 -2.75
N GLY A 66 10.12 -17.77 -2.34
CA GLY A 66 10.71 -16.78 -3.24
C GLY A 66 9.82 -15.56 -3.52
N LEU A 67 9.52 -15.33 -4.80
CA LEU A 67 8.72 -14.21 -5.30
C LEU A 67 7.27 -14.65 -5.52
N PHE A 68 6.32 -13.96 -4.90
CA PHE A 68 4.89 -14.23 -4.99
C PHE A 68 4.21 -13.19 -5.83
N GLU A 69 3.23 -13.60 -6.64
CA GLU A 69 2.32 -12.67 -7.28
C GLU A 69 1.38 -12.09 -6.22
N THR A 70 1.10 -10.78 -6.33
CA THR A 70 0.13 -10.12 -5.47
C THR A 70 -0.82 -9.27 -6.29
N THR A 71 -2.08 -9.25 -5.90
CA THR A 71 -3.05 -8.27 -6.38
C THR A 71 -3.90 -7.78 -5.23
N GLY A 72 -4.33 -6.53 -5.28
CA GLY A 72 -5.09 -5.96 -4.19
C GLY A 72 -5.54 -4.54 -4.42
N GLN A 73 -5.97 -3.93 -3.33
CA GLN A 73 -6.40 -2.55 -3.27
C GLN A 73 -5.81 -1.89 -2.03
N THR A 74 -5.43 -0.63 -2.21
CA THR A 74 -5.03 0.25 -1.11
C THR A 74 -6.01 1.41 -1.03
N ALA A 75 -6.42 1.76 0.19
CA ALA A 75 -7.19 2.94 0.50
C ALA A 75 -6.41 3.84 1.47
N PHE A 76 -6.24 5.10 1.09
CA PHE A 76 -5.73 6.16 1.95
C PHE A 76 -6.90 6.98 2.49
N VAL A 77 -7.17 6.87 3.78
CA VAL A 77 -8.21 7.63 4.48
C VAL A 77 -7.56 8.88 5.07
N LEU A 78 -7.80 10.02 4.42
CA LEU A 78 -7.24 11.32 4.76
C LEU A 78 -8.34 12.25 5.30
N PRO A 79 -8.01 13.35 6.01
CA PRO A 79 -9.00 14.25 6.59
C PRO A 79 -10.00 14.85 5.59
N MET A 80 -9.62 14.95 4.31
CA MET A 80 -10.44 15.54 3.25
C MET A 80 -11.19 14.50 2.40
N GLY A 81 -11.05 13.21 2.72
CA GLY A 81 -11.67 12.12 1.98
C GLY A 81 -10.75 10.91 1.79
N THR A 82 -11.15 10.00 0.91
CA THR A 82 -10.40 8.75 0.66
C THR A 82 -9.87 8.71 -0.76
N VAL A 83 -8.67 8.16 -0.94
CA VAL A 83 -8.06 7.87 -2.24
C VAL A 83 -7.82 6.38 -2.34
N MET A 84 -8.20 5.75 -3.44
CA MET A 84 -8.04 4.31 -3.64
C MET A 84 -7.32 4.00 -4.94
N TYR A 85 -6.51 2.95 -4.94
CA TYR A 85 -5.96 2.35 -6.15
C TYR A 85 -5.93 0.84 -6.04
N THR A 86 -6.09 0.16 -7.17
CA THR A 86 -5.82 -1.28 -7.29
C THR A 86 -4.39 -1.50 -7.76
N PHE A 87 -3.78 -2.58 -7.31
CA PHE A 87 -2.43 -2.94 -7.71
C PHE A 87 -2.32 -4.41 -8.09
N SER A 88 -1.28 -4.68 -8.87
CA SER A 88 -0.80 -6.01 -9.21
C SER A 88 0.72 -5.93 -9.28
N GLY A 89 1.41 -6.88 -8.66
CA GLY A 89 2.86 -6.87 -8.62
C GLY A 89 3.42 -8.14 -8.02
N GLN A 90 4.61 -8.04 -7.47
CA GLN A 90 5.28 -9.15 -6.80
C GLN A 90 5.64 -8.78 -5.37
N THR A 91 5.63 -9.76 -4.47
CA THR A 91 6.07 -9.63 -3.08
C THR A 91 7.08 -10.71 -2.74
N ILE A 92 7.87 -10.46 -1.69
CA ILE A 92 8.74 -11.44 -1.06
C ILE A 92 8.29 -11.66 0.37
N ARG A 93 8.57 -12.85 0.90
CA ARG A 93 8.34 -13.17 2.31
C ARG A 93 9.62 -12.92 3.10
N LEU A 94 9.55 -12.03 4.08
CA LEU A 94 10.64 -11.79 5.01
C LEU A 94 10.75 -12.92 6.04
N PRO A 95 11.91 -13.10 6.72
CA PRO A 95 12.06 -14.07 7.80
C PRO A 95 11.06 -13.88 8.95
N SER A 96 10.59 -12.64 9.17
CA SER A 96 9.52 -12.31 10.12
C SER A 96 8.15 -12.88 9.72
N GLY A 97 8.01 -13.40 8.50
CA GLY A 97 6.76 -13.90 7.92
C GLY A 97 5.90 -12.82 7.28
N ASN A 98 6.36 -11.57 7.21
CA ASN A 98 5.66 -10.48 6.52
C ASN A 98 5.90 -10.53 5.00
N TYR A 99 4.87 -10.19 4.24
CA TYR A 99 4.96 -10.03 2.79
C TYR A 99 5.16 -8.57 2.43
N VAL A 100 6.22 -8.32 1.69
CA VAL A 100 6.64 -6.97 1.32
C VAL A 100 6.88 -6.88 -0.17
N PHE A 101 6.66 -5.70 -0.75
CA PHE A 101 7.16 -5.44 -2.09
C PHE A 101 8.69 -5.54 -2.05
N PRO A 102 9.34 -6.21 -3.02
CA PRO A 102 10.79 -6.17 -3.12
C PRO A 102 11.23 -4.70 -3.27
N ASN A 103 12.52 -4.43 -3.04
CA ASN A 103 13.09 -3.09 -3.24
C ASN A 103 13.02 -2.71 -4.74
N ALA A 104 11.85 -2.22 -5.12
CA ALA A 104 11.40 -1.95 -6.46
C ALA A 104 10.37 -0.82 -6.39
N GLN A 105 10.23 -0.14 -7.52
CA GLN A 105 9.28 0.95 -7.67
C GLN A 105 8.11 0.46 -8.52
N TYR A 106 6.89 0.61 -8.00
CA TYR A 106 5.68 0.28 -8.74
C TYR A 106 4.81 1.52 -8.87
N THR A 107 4.28 1.77 -10.07
CA THR A 107 3.38 2.90 -10.33
C THR A 107 2.00 2.39 -10.71
N TYR A 108 0.98 2.84 -9.99
CA TYR A 108 -0.41 2.44 -10.17
C TYR A 108 -1.30 3.66 -10.41
N ASN A 109 -2.36 3.48 -11.19
CA ASN A 109 -3.36 4.53 -11.39
C ASN A 109 -4.34 4.58 -10.20
N ILE A 110 -4.70 5.79 -9.78
CA ILE A 110 -5.81 6.01 -8.85
C ILE A 110 -7.11 5.53 -9.50
N THR A 111 -7.81 4.64 -8.82
CA THR A 111 -9.05 4.05 -9.31
C THR A 111 -10.27 4.83 -8.87
N SER A 112 -10.23 5.43 -7.69
CA SER A 112 -11.35 6.22 -7.17
C SER A 112 -10.91 7.19 -6.07
N GLY A 113 -11.74 8.20 -5.85
CA GLY A 113 -11.64 9.11 -4.73
C GLY A 113 -13.02 9.39 -4.14
N VAL A 114 -13.04 9.76 -2.87
CA VAL A 114 -14.25 10.14 -2.11
C VAL A 114 -14.02 11.48 -1.43
N GLY A 115 -15.08 12.27 -1.22
CA GLY A 115 -14.99 13.60 -0.64
C GLY A 115 -14.28 14.55 -1.60
N ASN A 116 -13.33 15.34 -1.10
CA ASN A 116 -12.60 16.29 -1.94
C ASN A 116 -11.69 15.62 -2.98
N TYR A 117 -11.47 14.31 -2.88
CA TYR A 117 -10.71 13.56 -3.87
C TYR A 117 -11.57 12.95 -4.98
N GLN A 118 -12.90 13.08 -4.93
CA GLN A 118 -13.81 12.53 -5.94
C GLN A 118 -13.52 12.97 -7.40
N PRO A 119 -13.18 14.24 -7.69
CA PRO A 119 -12.90 14.67 -9.06
C PRO A 119 -11.46 14.39 -9.51
N LEU A 120 -10.66 13.67 -8.72
CA LEU A 120 -9.24 13.45 -9.01
C LEU A 120 -8.98 12.20 -9.84
N TYR A 121 -7.87 12.26 -10.56
CA TYR A 121 -7.21 11.11 -11.20
C TYR A 121 -5.70 11.30 -11.05
N GLY A 122 -4.92 10.25 -11.25
CA GLY A 122 -3.47 10.36 -11.12
C GLY A 122 -2.83 9.03 -10.84
N THR A 123 -1.64 9.08 -10.26
CA THR A 123 -0.81 7.90 -10.04
C THR A 123 -0.26 7.88 -8.62
N VAL A 124 -0.05 6.67 -8.11
CA VAL A 124 0.69 6.42 -6.88
C VAL A 124 1.89 5.58 -7.23
N THR A 125 3.06 6.09 -6.93
CA THR A 125 4.31 5.38 -6.99
C THR A 125 4.65 4.86 -5.61
N VAL A 126 4.70 3.54 -5.47
CA VAL A 126 5.08 2.85 -4.24
C VAL A 126 6.55 2.49 -4.32
N THR A 127 7.30 2.90 -3.30
CA THR A 127 8.69 2.46 -3.09
C THR A 127 8.75 1.78 -1.73
N SER A 128 9.16 0.51 -1.70
CA SER A 128 9.47 -0.18 -0.46
C SER A 128 10.96 -0.01 -0.13
N THR A 129 11.26 0.34 1.12
CA THR A 129 12.60 0.30 1.70
C THR A 129 12.69 -0.78 2.78
N ASP A 130 11.94 -1.87 2.62
CA ASP A 130 11.92 -2.98 3.55
C ASP A 130 13.27 -3.73 3.49
N SER A 131 13.90 -3.95 4.65
CA SER A 131 15.18 -4.68 4.74
C SER A 131 14.95 -6.19 4.61
N PRO A 132 15.88 -6.96 4.00
CA PRO A 132 15.76 -8.43 3.90
C PRO A 132 15.68 -9.14 5.25
N ASP A 133 16.28 -8.57 6.29
CA ASP A 133 16.24 -9.06 7.67
C ASP A 133 14.99 -8.59 8.45
N GLY A 134 14.14 -7.76 7.84
CA GLY A 134 12.94 -7.19 8.44
C GLY A 134 13.18 -6.10 9.48
N SER A 135 14.43 -5.63 9.65
CA SER A 135 14.81 -4.57 10.60
C SER A 135 14.20 -3.21 10.28
N THR A 136 14.05 -2.91 9.00
CA THR A 136 13.31 -1.75 8.49
C THR A 136 12.12 -2.26 7.72
N GLN A 137 10.93 -1.75 8.05
CA GLN A 137 9.73 -1.99 7.28
C GLN A 137 9.04 -0.65 7.00
N LEU A 138 9.32 -0.06 5.84
CA LEU A 138 8.83 1.28 5.48
C LEU A 138 8.45 1.31 4.01
N ARG A 139 7.23 1.76 3.76
CA ARG A 139 6.68 2.00 2.43
C ARG A 139 6.47 3.50 2.25
N VAL A 140 6.94 4.00 1.11
CA VAL A 140 6.77 5.38 0.69
C VAL A 140 5.80 5.40 -0.49
N PHE A 141 4.72 6.15 -0.35
CA PHE A 141 3.73 6.39 -1.39
C PHE A 141 3.91 7.80 -1.93
N ASN A 142 4.53 7.92 -3.09
CA ASN A 142 4.62 9.18 -3.83
C ASN A 142 3.39 9.32 -4.71
N MET A 143 2.47 10.18 -4.29
CA MET A 143 1.20 10.40 -5.00
C MET A 143 1.28 11.66 -5.85
N THR A 144 0.82 11.54 -7.10
CA THR A 144 0.59 12.66 -8.00
C THR A 144 -0.89 12.68 -8.35
N LEU A 145 -1.61 13.71 -7.89
CA LEU A 145 -3.05 13.85 -8.09
C LEU A 145 -3.35 15.06 -8.98
N ASN A 146 -4.13 14.81 -10.03
CA ASN A 146 -4.59 15.79 -10.99
C ASN A 146 -6.09 16.00 -10.86
N TRP A 147 -6.52 17.26 -10.91
CA TRP A 147 -7.93 17.63 -10.89
C TRP A 147 -8.50 17.54 -12.29
N ARG A 148 -9.63 16.83 -12.45
CA ARG A 148 -10.45 17.03 -13.65
C ARG A 148 -10.87 18.48 -13.63
N ARG A 149 -10.48 19.26 -14.64
CA ARG A 149 -11.03 20.60 -14.82
C ARG A 149 -12.54 20.44 -14.91
N SER A 150 -13.27 20.97 -13.93
CA SER A 150 -14.70 21.21 -14.12
C SER A 150 -14.79 22.13 -15.32
N HIS A 151 -15.44 21.70 -16.39
CA HIS A 151 -15.90 22.65 -17.39
C HIS A 151 -16.87 23.57 -16.63
N ALA A 152 -16.48 24.85 -16.55
CA ALA A 152 -17.33 25.91 -16.03
C ALA A 152 -18.52 26.14 -16.97
#